data_AF-A0A1B6HUC4-F1
#
_entry.id   AF-A0A1B6HUC4-F1
#
_cell.length_a   1.000
_cell.length_b   1.000
_cell.length_c   1.000
_cell.angle_alpha   90.00
_cell.angle_beta   90.00
_cell.angle_gamma   90.00
#
_symmetry.space_group_name_H-M   'P 1'
#
loop_
_entity.id
_entity.type
_entity.pdbx_description
1 polymer ?
#
loop_
_entity_poly.entity_id
_entity_poly.type
_entity_poly.pdbx_seq_one_letter_code
_entity_poly.pdbx_strand_id
1 'polypeptide(L)'
;MISRKYKCIFKLLFVVLLMLVLIILYSLQNNDDKFTFDSFNNVTGSPYKIIPNTVHYIIFGSSSLNFISFLSVVSAIKVQQGNIWIHCDCDELSGHYWSLIMSLSSLSRVPVKVSSMRRPTHVYGQPLSSVYHSSDVARIQVLMESGGVYLDTDMVVLQPLDKFLHYEMVVGWPYKEYFGNQIMIGHPKARFLQKYLESYRRYLPREWYYNGGQVPTEQILMRSPHQVVHPEQFRHSVYQVW
;
A
#
# COMPACT_ATOMS: atom_id res chain seq x y z
N MET A 1 -19.80 20.90 -49.19
CA MET A 1 -20.65 19.73 -48.90
C MET A 1 -19.83 18.46 -48.99
N ILE A 2 -19.41 17.87 -47.87
CA ILE A 2 -18.74 16.56 -47.87
C ILE A 2 -19.76 15.52 -48.33
N SER A 3 -19.47 14.81 -49.44
CA SER A 3 -20.39 13.83 -50.02
C SER A 3 -20.73 12.73 -49.00
N ARG A 4 -21.97 12.22 -49.06
CA ARG A 4 -22.51 11.18 -48.16
C ARG A 4 -21.58 9.95 -48.06
N LYS A 5 -20.82 9.67 -49.14
CA LYS A 5 -19.81 8.61 -49.24
C LYS A 5 -18.63 8.84 -48.30
N TYR A 6 -18.09 10.06 -48.24
CA TYR A 6 -16.97 10.40 -47.37
C TYR A 6 -17.34 10.39 -45.88
N LYS A 7 -18.60 10.72 -45.54
CA LYS A 7 -19.10 10.57 -44.16
C LYS A 7 -19.17 9.11 -43.70
N CYS A 8 -19.48 8.17 -44.60
CA CYS A 8 -19.46 6.73 -44.28
C CYS A 8 -18.03 6.21 -44.09
N ILE A 9 -17.10 6.60 -44.96
CA ILE A 9 -15.69 6.22 -44.86
C ILE A 9 -15.08 6.75 -43.56
N PHE A 10 -15.37 8.00 -43.20
CA PHE A 10 -14.88 8.59 -41.95
C PHE A 10 -15.44 7.89 -40.70
N LYS A 11 -16.73 7.52 -40.70
CA LYS A 11 -17.33 6.72 -39.62
C LYS A 11 -16.68 5.33 -39.51
N LEU A 12 -16.41 4.67 -40.64
CA LEU A 12 -15.75 3.37 -40.66
C LEU A 12 -14.33 3.46 -40.10
N LEU A 13 -13.55 4.45 -40.54
CA LEU A 13 -12.18 4.70 -40.03
C LEU A 13 -12.17 4.99 -38.53
N PHE A 14 -13.13 5.78 -38.04
CA PHE A 14 -13.26 6.08 -36.61
C PHE A 14 -13.58 4.83 -35.78
N VAL A 15 -14.48 3.96 -36.26
CA VAL A 15 -14.80 2.70 -35.59
C VAL A 15 -13.59 1.75 -35.57
N VAL A 16 -12.85 1.65 -36.69
CA VAL A 16 -11.63 0.82 -36.76
C VAL A 16 -10.57 1.34 -35.79
N LEU A 17 -10.36 2.66 -35.72
CA LEU A 17 -9.43 3.27 -34.76
C LEU A 17 -9.85 2.99 -33.31
N LEU A 18 -11.14 3.12 -32.98
CA LEU A 18 -11.65 2.83 -31.65
C LEU A 18 -11.43 1.35 -31.27
N MET A 19 -11.68 0.42 -32.20
CA MET A 19 -11.44 -1.01 -32.00
C MET A 19 -9.95 -1.32 -31.79
N LEU A 20 -9.05 -0.69 -32.56
CA LEU A 20 -7.60 -0.84 -32.38
C LEU A 20 -7.16 -0.31 -31.01
N VAL A 21 -7.68 0.83 -30.57
CA VAL A 21 -7.41 1.39 -29.23
C VAL A 21 -7.88 0.42 -28.15
N LEU A 22 -9.10 -0.14 -28.27
CA LEU A 22 -9.61 -1.12 -27.31
C LEU A 22 -8.78 -2.41 -27.28
N ILE A 23 -8.32 -2.90 -28.43
CA ILE A 23 -7.44 -4.07 -28.51
C ILE A 23 -6.09 -3.79 -27.84
N ILE A 24 -5.51 -2.60 -28.07
CA ILE A 24 -4.26 -2.19 -27.42
C ILE A 24 -4.46 -2.09 -25.91
N LEU A 25 -5.54 -1.46 -25.43
CA LEU A 25 -5.84 -1.36 -24.01
C LEU A 25 -6.03 -2.75 -23.37
N TYR A 26 -6.77 -3.65 -24.03
CA TYR A 26 -6.95 -5.03 -23.57
C TYR A 26 -5.64 -5.81 -23.54
N SER A 27 -4.77 -5.65 -24.55
CA SER A 27 -3.47 -6.30 -24.59
C SER A 27 -2.50 -5.77 -23.53
N LEU A 28 -2.55 -4.47 -23.21
CA LEU A 28 -1.76 -3.88 -22.14
C LEU A 28 -2.20 -4.42 -20.78
N GLN A 29 -3.51 -4.48 -20.53
CA GLN A 29 -4.06 -5.03 -19.30
C GLN A 29 -3.72 -6.52 -19.11
N ASN A 30 -3.78 -7.34 -20.16
CA ASN A 30 -3.38 -8.75 -20.09
C ASN A 30 -1.87 -8.96 -19.86
N ASN A 31 -1.02 -8.03 -20.27
CA ASN A 31 0.41 -8.12 -20.00
C ASN A 31 0.74 -7.83 -18.54
N ASP A 32 0.02 -6.91 -17.89
CA ASP A 32 0.15 -6.67 -16.45
C ASP A 32 -0.22 -7.92 -15.64
N ASP A 33 -1.16 -8.73 -16.12
CA ASP A 33 -1.55 -10.02 -15.50
C ASP A 33 -0.51 -11.13 -15.65
N LYS A 34 0.43 -11.01 -16.59
CA LYS A 34 1.56 -11.95 -16.72
C LYS A 34 2.77 -11.58 -15.87
N PHE A 35 2.82 -10.40 -15.26
CA PHE A 35 3.95 -10.02 -14.42
C PHE A 35 3.94 -10.81 -13.10
N THR A 36 4.89 -11.74 -12.98
CA THR A 36 5.10 -12.58 -11.79
C THR A 36 6.47 -12.31 -11.19
N PHE A 37 6.57 -12.35 -9.87
CA PHE A 37 7.84 -12.16 -9.17
C PHE A 37 8.71 -13.43 -9.07
N ASP A 38 8.34 -14.55 -9.70
CA ASP A 38 9.00 -15.85 -9.53
C ASP A 38 10.54 -15.79 -9.69
N SER A 39 11.03 -15.01 -10.65
CA SER A 39 12.47 -14.80 -10.89
C SER A 39 13.02 -13.44 -10.41
N PHE A 40 12.26 -12.70 -9.59
CA PHE A 40 12.65 -11.37 -9.13
C PHE A 40 13.70 -11.43 -8.03
N ASN A 41 14.71 -10.56 -8.13
CA ASN A 41 15.78 -10.46 -7.16
C ASN A 41 15.47 -9.36 -6.12
N ASN A 42 15.06 -9.77 -4.92
CA ASN A 42 14.77 -8.86 -3.81
C ASN A 42 16.01 -8.31 -3.08
N VAL A 43 17.21 -8.75 -3.46
CA VAL A 43 18.46 -8.18 -2.96
C VAL A 43 18.83 -6.93 -3.75
N THR A 44 18.74 -6.97 -5.08
CA THR A 44 19.16 -5.86 -5.95
C THR A 44 18.00 -4.97 -6.40
N GLY A 45 16.77 -5.49 -6.41
CA GLY A 45 15.60 -4.79 -6.90
C GLY A 45 15.58 -4.62 -8.43
N SER A 46 14.62 -3.82 -8.89
CA SER A 46 14.38 -3.44 -10.29
C SER A 46 15.17 -2.19 -10.67
N PRO A 47 15.64 -2.07 -11.93
CA PRO A 47 16.29 -0.85 -12.42
C PRO A 47 15.35 0.37 -12.46
N TYR A 48 14.03 0.18 -12.38
CA TYR A 48 13.03 1.24 -12.33
C TYR A 48 12.08 1.04 -11.15
N LYS A 49 11.42 2.12 -10.72
CA LYS A 49 10.40 2.06 -9.66
C LYS A 49 9.23 1.22 -10.13
N ILE A 50 8.87 0.21 -9.34
CA ILE A 50 7.74 -0.69 -9.59
C ILE A 50 6.65 -0.54 -8.55
N ILE A 51 6.98 -0.03 -7.36
CA ILE A 51 6.01 0.24 -6.31
C ILE A 51 5.43 1.66 -6.53
N PRO A 52 4.10 1.83 -6.50
CA PRO A 52 3.48 3.15 -6.55
C PRO A 52 3.99 4.06 -5.43
N ASN A 53 4.30 5.33 -5.72
CA ASN A 53 4.60 6.33 -4.68
C ASN A 53 3.29 6.82 -4.04
N THR A 54 2.65 5.93 -3.30
CA THR A 54 1.38 6.16 -2.61
C THR A 54 1.53 5.72 -1.16
N VAL A 55 1.29 6.63 -0.23
CA VAL A 55 1.30 6.37 1.21
C VAL A 55 -0.11 6.03 1.68
N HIS A 56 -0.24 4.98 2.47
CA HIS A 56 -1.49 4.50 3.02
C HIS A 56 -1.49 4.56 4.55
N TYR A 57 -2.54 5.16 5.10
CA TYR A 57 -2.86 5.14 6.53
C TYR A 57 -4.18 4.42 6.75
N ILE A 58 -4.34 3.79 7.91
CA ILE A 58 -5.58 3.10 8.31
C ILE A 58 -6.04 3.64 9.66
N ILE A 59 -7.27 4.14 9.73
CA ILE A 59 -7.86 4.74 10.93
C ILE A 59 -9.24 4.15 11.13
N PHE A 60 -9.38 3.26 12.11
CA PHE A 60 -10.67 2.66 12.43
C PHE A 60 -11.20 3.15 13.77
N GLY A 61 -12.52 3.33 13.87
CA GLY A 61 -13.22 3.76 15.08
C GLY A 61 -13.09 5.24 15.41
N SER A 62 -12.54 6.05 14.50
CA SER A 62 -12.44 7.50 14.63
C SER A 62 -12.62 8.19 13.28
N SER A 63 -13.38 9.28 13.24
CA SER A 63 -13.50 10.19 12.09
C SER A 63 -12.65 11.45 12.24
N SER A 64 -11.69 11.45 13.18
CA SER A 64 -10.80 12.57 13.48
C SER A 64 -9.38 12.11 13.76
N LEU A 65 -8.42 13.00 13.50
CA LEU A 65 -7.00 12.79 13.74
C LEU A 65 -6.59 13.39 15.09
N ASN A 66 -5.68 12.74 15.80
CA ASN A 66 -4.98 13.37 16.93
C ASN A 66 -3.68 14.03 16.43
N PHE A 67 -2.94 14.68 17.34
CA PHE A 67 -1.70 15.38 17.00
C PHE A 67 -0.62 14.45 16.42
N ILE A 68 -0.52 13.22 16.91
CA ILE A 68 0.48 12.24 16.45
C ILE A 68 0.17 11.79 15.02
N SER A 69 -1.08 11.41 14.75
CA SER A 69 -1.54 11.08 13.40
C SER A 69 -1.39 12.25 12.44
N PHE A 70 -1.67 13.47 12.91
CA PHE A 70 -1.42 14.69 12.14
C PHE A 70 0.05 14.85 11.78
N LEU A 71 0.97 14.72 12.75
CA LEU A 71 2.41 14.85 12.52
C LEU A 71 2.92 13.80 11.53
N SER A 72 2.45 12.55 11.67
CA SER A 72 2.75 11.47 10.72
C SER A 72 2.34 11.84 9.29
N VAL A 73 1.08 12.21 9.06
CA VAL A 73 0.59 12.58 7.72
C VAL A 73 1.32 13.80 7.16
N VAL A 74 1.60 14.81 7.98
CA VAL A 74 2.39 16.00 7.59
C VAL A 74 3.78 15.60 7.11
N SER A 75 4.43 14.67 7.80
CA SER A 75 5.76 14.19 7.38
C SER A 75 5.72 13.50 6.02
N ALA A 76 4.68 12.70 5.73
CA ALA A 76 4.49 12.10 4.41
C ALA A 76 4.24 13.17 3.33
N ILE A 77 3.44 14.20 3.61
CA ILE A 77 3.21 15.32 2.68
C ILE A 77 4.52 16.05 2.37
N LYS A 78 5.33 16.35 3.38
CA LYS A 78 6.52 17.19 3.22
C LYS A 78 7.73 16.43 2.68
N VAL A 79 7.91 15.20 3.12
CA VAL A 79 9.11 14.42 2.85
C VAL A 79 8.90 13.43 1.71
N GLN A 80 7.84 12.61 1.76
CA GLN A 80 7.61 11.58 0.74
C GLN A 80 7.02 12.14 -0.56
N GLN A 81 6.13 13.13 -0.45
CA GLN A 81 5.50 13.82 -1.60
C GLN A 81 4.83 12.89 -2.64
N GLY A 82 4.38 11.71 -2.20
CA GLY A 82 3.55 10.78 -2.98
C GLY A 82 2.06 11.06 -2.82
N ASN A 83 1.19 10.29 -3.48
CA ASN A 83 -0.25 10.32 -3.16
C ASN A 83 -0.47 9.83 -1.73
N ILE A 84 -1.46 10.36 -1.03
CA ILE A 84 -1.80 9.90 0.32
C ILE A 84 -3.25 9.44 0.35
N TRP A 85 -3.46 8.21 0.81
CA TRP A 85 -4.76 7.65 1.10
C TRP A 85 -4.90 7.36 2.58
N ILE A 86 -5.98 7.86 3.17
CA ILE A 86 -6.37 7.52 4.53
C ILE A 86 -7.63 6.68 4.45
N HIS A 87 -7.49 5.40 4.80
CA HIS A 87 -8.59 4.43 4.82
C HIS A 87 -9.24 4.47 6.20
N CYS A 88 -10.55 4.70 6.26
CA CYS A 88 -11.29 4.66 7.52
C CYS A 88 -12.61 3.91 7.39
N ASP A 89 -13.16 3.47 8.52
CA ASP A 89 -14.54 2.98 8.61
C ASP A 89 -15.55 4.13 8.75
N CYS A 90 -15.28 5.22 8.01
CA CYS A 90 -16.01 6.47 8.01
C CYS A 90 -16.20 6.98 6.57
N ASP A 91 -17.14 7.90 6.36
CA ASP A 91 -17.35 8.51 5.03
C ASP A 91 -16.38 9.68 4.82
N GLU A 92 -16.14 10.47 5.86
CA GLU A 92 -15.27 11.65 5.82
C GLU A 92 -14.49 11.81 7.14
N LEU A 93 -13.29 12.40 7.03
CA LEU A 93 -12.52 12.88 8.17
C LEU A 93 -12.87 14.34 8.46
N SER A 94 -12.75 14.73 9.73
CA SER A 94 -13.09 16.07 10.17
C SER A 94 -12.19 16.54 11.33
N GLY A 95 -12.38 17.79 11.75
CA GLY A 95 -11.67 18.38 12.88
C GLY A 95 -10.46 19.23 12.49
N HIS A 96 -9.87 19.88 13.50
CA HIS A 96 -8.82 20.88 13.32
C HIS A 96 -7.62 20.38 12.49
N TYR A 97 -7.09 19.21 12.85
CA TYR A 97 -5.93 18.64 12.16
C TYR A 97 -6.22 18.21 10.73
N TRP A 98 -7.44 17.73 10.44
CA TRP A 98 -7.83 17.39 9.07
C TRP A 98 -7.87 18.64 8.18
N SER A 99 -8.44 19.74 8.68
CA SER A 99 -8.46 21.02 7.95
C SER A 99 -7.04 21.54 7.65
N LEU A 100 -6.10 21.37 8.59
CA LEU A 100 -4.69 21.71 8.39
C LEU A 100 -4.03 20.81 7.34
N ILE A 101 -4.28 19.50 7.37
CA ILE A 101 -3.78 18.55 6.35
C ILE A 101 -4.28 18.94 4.96
N MET A 102 -5.57 19.25 4.80
CA MET A 102 -6.13 19.62 3.49
C MET A 102 -5.57 20.94 2.98
N SER A 103 -5.35 21.91 3.87
CA SER A 103 -4.67 23.17 3.54
C SER A 103 -3.23 22.91 3.08
N LEU A 104 -2.50 22.08 3.82
CA LEU A 104 -1.11 21.74 3.51
C LEU A 104 -0.96 20.92 2.22
N SER A 105 -1.89 19.99 1.98
CA SER A 105 -2.02 19.18 0.78
C SER A 105 -2.17 20.08 -0.46
N SER A 106 -3.08 21.06 -0.39
CA SER A 106 -3.28 22.07 -1.45
C SER A 106 -2.02 22.90 -1.70
N LEU A 107 -1.41 23.44 -0.63
CA LEU A 107 -0.19 24.26 -0.74
C LEU A 107 1.01 23.48 -1.29
N SER A 108 1.15 22.21 -0.89
CA SER A 108 2.28 21.35 -1.30
C SER A 108 1.99 20.59 -2.60
N ARG A 109 0.77 20.72 -3.16
CA ARG A 109 0.29 19.98 -4.35
C ARG A 109 0.40 18.46 -4.22
N VAL A 110 0.24 17.95 -3.00
CA VAL A 110 0.28 16.52 -2.67
C VAL A 110 -1.15 16.04 -2.48
N PRO A 111 -1.69 15.15 -3.33
CA PRO A 111 -3.08 14.69 -3.20
C PRO A 111 -3.27 13.88 -1.91
N VAL A 112 -4.23 14.30 -1.08
CA VAL A 112 -4.68 13.54 0.10
C VAL A 112 -6.14 13.18 -0.11
N LYS A 113 -6.48 11.90 0.03
CA LYS A 113 -7.83 11.36 -0.17
C LYS A 113 -8.25 10.46 0.98
N VAL A 114 -9.54 10.48 1.28
CA VAL A 114 -10.17 9.51 2.18
C VAL A 114 -10.74 8.38 1.33
N SER A 115 -10.55 7.15 1.80
CA SER A 115 -11.17 5.95 1.25
C SER A 115 -12.02 5.31 2.33
N SER A 116 -13.31 5.09 2.05
CA SER A 116 -14.18 4.35 2.95
C SER A 116 -13.85 2.86 2.85
N MET A 117 -13.41 2.27 3.95
CA MET A 117 -13.03 0.87 4.07
C MET A 117 -13.78 0.24 5.24
N ARG A 118 -14.54 -0.82 4.97
CA ARG A 118 -15.14 -1.61 6.05
C ARG A 118 -14.04 -2.26 6.86
N ARG A 119 -14.00 -1.96 8.16
CA ARG A 119 -13.08 -2.59 9.10
C ARG A 119 -13.22 -4.12 9.04
N PRO A 120 -12.13 -4.87 8.80
CA PRO A 120 -12.16 -6.33 8.86
C PRO A 120 -12.59 -6.79 10.26
N THR A 121 -13.65 -7.60 10.33
CA THR A 121 -14.11 -8.22 11.59
C THR A 121 -13.68 -9.66 11.72
N HIS A 122 -13.31 -10.31 10.61
CA HIS A 122 -12.91 -11.71 10.56
C HIS A 122 -11.74 -11.90 9.58
N VAL A 123 -10.95 -12.95 9.82
CA VAL A 123 -9.91 -13.43 8.90
C VAL A 123 -9.95 -14.96 8.83
N TYR A 124 -10.08 -15.52 7.63
CA TYR A 124 -10.32 -16.97 7.42
C TYR A 124 -11.42 -17.56 8.32
N GLY A 125 -12.52 -16.82 8.51
CA GLY A 125 -13.65 -17.24 9.35
C GLY A 125 -13.44 -17.06 10.86
N GLN A 126 -12.26 -16.61 11.31
CA GLN A 126 -11.97 -16.37 12.72
C GLN A 126 -12.25 -14.90 13.07
N PRO A 127 -12.94 -14.59 14.19
CA PRO A 127 -13.20 -13.21 14.60
C PRO A 127 -11.92 -12.53 15.08
N LEU A 128 -11.71 -11.29 14.62
CA LEU A 128 -10.60 -10.44 15.07
C LEU A 128 -10.97 -9.80 16.42
N SER A 129 -10.10 -9.94 17.41
CA SER A 129 -10.39 -9.60 18.81
C SER A 129 -10.16 -8.13 19.16
N SER A 130 -9.53 -7.35 18.27
CA SER A 130 -9.24 -5.94 18.51
C SER A 130 -9.17 -5.16 17.20
N VAL A 131 -9.30 -3.83 17.31
CA VAL A 131 -9.10 -2.91 16.18
C VAL A 131 -7.68 -3.00 15.63
N TYR A 132 -6.69 -3.30 16.48
CA TYR A 132 -5.30 -3.48 16.06
C TYR A 132 -5.13 -4.67 15.12
N HIS A 133 -5.78 -5.81 15.42
CA HIS A 133 -5.77 -6.95 14.50
C HIS A 133 -6.55 -6.68 13.22
N SER A 134 -7.64 -5.92 13.30
CA SER A 134 -8.34 -5.44 12.11
C SER A 134 -7.42 -4.61 11.21
N SER A 135 -6.63 -3.71 11.79
CA SER A 135 -5.63 -2.91 11.06
C SER A 135 -4.48 -3.76 10.50
N ASP A 136 -4.06 -4.81 11.21
CA ASP A 136 -3.05 -5.75 10.70
C ASP A 136 -3.53 -6.49 9.44
N VAL A 137 -4.80 -6.91 9.39
CA VAL A 137 -5.36 -7.53 8.18
C VAL A 137 -5.59 -6.49 7.08
N ALA A 138 -6.09 -5.30 7.45
CA ALA A 138 -6.41 -4.24 6.51
C ALA A 138 -5.18 -3.71 5.77
N ARG A 139 -4.02 -3.56 6.44
CA ARG A 139 -2.78 -3.09 5.78
C ARG A 139 -2.31 -4.05 4.69
N ILE A 140 -2.50 -5.36 4.91
CA ILE A 140 -2.17 -6.37 3.91
C ILE A 140 -3.14 -6.25 2.73
N GLN A 141 -4.44 -6.15 2.99
CA GLN A 141 -5.48 -6.00 1.94
C GLN A 141 -5.26 -4.73 1.09
N VAL A 142 -4.99 -3.60 1.72
CA VAL A 142 -4.70 -2.33 1.04
C VAL A 142 -3.48 -2.45 0.14
N LEU A 143 -2.38 -3.03 0.65
CA LEU A 143 -1.19 -3.23 -0.16
C LEU A 143 -1.44 -4.22 -1.30
N MET A 144 -2.24 -5.28 -1.10
CA MET A 144 -2.59 -6.20 -2.19
C MET A 144 -3.41 -5.53 -3.29
N GLU A 145 -4.28 -4.57 -2.93
CA GLU A 145 -5.13 -3.85 -3.88
C GLU A 145 -4.36 -2.78 -4.65
N SER A 146 -3.56 -1.97 -3.94
CA SER A 146 -2.99 -0.73 -4.49
C SER A 146 -1.46 -0.71 -4.54
N GLY A 147 -0.78 -1.61 -3.83
CA GLY A 147 0.63 -1.47 -3.49
C GLY A 147 0.93 -0.21 -2.69
N GLY A 148 2.18 0.22 -2.72
CA GLY A 148 2.61 1.48 -2.13
C GLY A 148 3.34 1.32 -0.81
N VAL A 149 3.23 2.34 0.04
CA VAL A 149 3.89 2.48 1.34
C VAL A 149 2.80 2.53 2.40
N TYR A 150 2.63 1.47 3.17
CA TYR A 150 1.83 1.51 4.39
C TYR A 150 2.65 2.07 5.55
N LEU A 151 2.03 2.94 6.35
CA LEU A 151 2.57 3.46 7.60
C LEU A 151 1.52 3.39 8.71
N ASP A 152 1.92 2.93 9.90
CA ASP A 152 1.14 3.17 11.11
C ASP A 152 1.00 4.69 11.35
N THR A 153 -0.08 5.10 12.01
CA THR A 153 -0.41 6.52 12.19
C THR A 153 0.53 7.27 13.12
N ASP A 154 1.46 6.58 13.77
CA ASP A 154 2.50 7.12 14.65
C ASP A 154 3.89 7.11 14.00
N MET A 155 3.97 6.80 12.70
CA MET A 155 5.23 6.77 11.94
C MET A 155 5.50 8.10 11.23
N VAL A 156 6.62 8.74 11.57
CA VAL A 156 7.09 9.98 10.94
C VAL A 156 8.15 9.65 9.88
N VAL A 157 7.96 10.13 8.66
CA VAL A 157 8.92 10.01 7.56
C VAL A 157 9.99 11.07 7.69
N LEU A 158 11.25 10.64 7.81
CA LEU A 158 12.41 11.52 7.98
C LEU A 158 13.20 11.73 6.68
N GLN A 159 13.14 10.77 5.76
CA GLN A 159 13.78 10.85 4.44
C GLN A 159 12.88 10.23 3.36
N PRO A 160 12.99 10.68 2.09
CA PRO A 160 12.26 10.05 0.99
C PRO A 160 12.54 8.55 0.90
N LEU A 161 11.47 7.78 0.80
CA LEU A 161 11.46 6.31 0.73
C LEU A 161 11.64 5.80 -0.71
N ASP A 162 11.91 6.69 -1.67
CA ASP A 162 12.02 6.40 -3.10
C ASP A 162 12.99 5.27 -3.44
N LYS A 163 14.09 5.15 -2.67
CA LYS A 163 15.07 4.06 -2.85
C LYS A 163 14.47 2.67 -2.65
N PHE A 164 13.35 2.57 -1.92
CA PHE A 164 12.66 1.31 -1.64
C PHE A 164 11.61 0.95 -2.70
N LEU A 165 11.23 1.89 -3.57
CA LEU A 165 10.18 1.67 -4.58
C LEU A 165 10.63 0.77 -5.76
N HIS A 166 11.86 0.28 -5.70
CA HIS A 166 12.49 -0.60 -6.68
C HIS A 166 12.33 -2.09 -6.35
N TYR A 167 11.86 -2.45 -5.16
CA TYR A 167 11.76 -3.85 -4.74
C TYR A 167 10.35 -4.41 -4.92
N GLU A 168 10.19 -5.73 -4.81
CA GLU A 168 8.86 -6.37 -4.75
C GLU A 168 8.18 -6.02 -3.43
N MET A 169 8.92 -6.16 -2.32
CA MET A 169 8.45 -5.95 -0.97
C MET A 169 9.63 -5.53 -0.08
N VAL A 170 9.42 -4.55 0.79
CA VAL A 170 10.37 -4.08 1.81
C VAL A 170 9.67 -4.08 3.16
N VAL A 171 10.32 -4.66 4.16
CA VAL A 171 9.80 -4.75 5.52
C VAL A 171 10.89 -4.45 6.54
N GLY A 172 10.48 -3.96 7.71
CA GLY A 172 11.39 -3.67 8.81
C GLY A 172 11.75 -4.98 9.51
N TRP A 173 12.95 -5.51 9.29
CA TRP A 173 13.35 -6.78 9.90
C TRP A 173 14.74 -6.70 10.55
N PRO A 174 14.80 -6.30 11.83
CA PRO A 174 16.06 -6.21 12.56
C PRO A 174 16.68 -7.60 12.81
N TYR A 175 18.01 -7.63 12.95
CA TYR A 175 18.74 -8.87 13.18
C TYR A 175 18.33 -9.53 14.49
N LYS A 176 17.98 -10.83 14.44
CA LYS A 176 17.51 -11.65 15.58
C LYS A 176 16.21 -11.16 16.24
N GLU A 177 15.44 -10.32 15.56
CA GLU A 177 14.12 -9.88 16.00
C GLU A 177 13.03 -10.36 15.03
N TYR A 178 11.76 -10.24 15.44
CA TYR A 178 10.65 -10.41 14.51
C TYR A 178 10.44 -9.13 13.70
N PHE A 179 9.91 -9.28 12.49
CA PHE A 179 9.72 -8.14 11.61
C PHE A 179 8.62 -7.22 12.19
N GLY A 180 8.81 -5.93 12.01
CA GLY A 180 7.85 -4.90 12.36
C GLY A 180 6.90 -4.65 11.19
N ASN A 181 5.60 -4.71 11.46
CA ASN A 181 4.56 -4.44 10.46
C ASN A 181 4.12 -2.96 10.42
N GLN A 182 4.77 -2.08 11.20
CA GLN A 182 4.44 -0.64 11.29
C GLN A 182 4.76 0.13 10.00
N ILE A 183 5.66 -0.41 9.18
CA ILE A 183 5.96 0.08 7.83
C ILE A 183 6.11 -1.11 6.90
N MET A 184 5.39 -1.05 5.78
CA MET A 184 5.41 -2.08 4.75
C MET A 184 5.36 -1.40 3.39
N ILE A 185 6.35 -1.67 2.53
CA ILE A 185 6.43 -1.06 1.20
C ILE A 185 6.37 -2.18 0.17
N GLY A 186 5.35 -2.24 -0.66
CA GLY A 186 5.13 -3.41 -1.51
C GLY A 186 4.44 -3.12 -2.83
N HIS A 187 4.79 -3.90 -3.84
CA HIS A 187 4.02 -4.01 -5.07
C HIS A 187 2.70 -4.74 -4.78
N PRO A 188 1.57 -4.42 -5.47
CA PRO A 188 0.28 -5.09 -5.20
C PRO A 188 0.32 -6.61 -5.36
N LYS A 189 1.15 -7.08 -6.29
CA LYS A 189 1.37 -8.51 -6.56
C LYS A 189 2.51 -9.16 -5.75
N ALA A 190 3.01 -8.52 -4.69
CA ALA A 190 4.13 -9.05 -3.91
C ALA A 190 3.79 -10.39 -3.24
N ARG A 191 4.65 -11.39 -3.44
CA ARG A 191 4.44 -12.77 -2.93
C ARG A 191 4.38 -12.84 -1.42
N PHE A 192 5.09 -11.94 -0.73
CA PHE A 192 5.06 -11.85 0.72
C PHE A 192 3.66 -11.54 1.26
N LEU A 193 2.89 -10.64 0.60
CA LEU A 193 1.57 -10.22 1.09
C LEU A 193 0.60 -11.39 1.16
N GLN A 194 0.57 -12.24 0.14
CA GLN A 194 -0.27 -13.44 0.15
C GLN A 194 0.13 -14.40 1.28
N LYS A 195 1.43 -14.69 1.41
CA LYS A 195 1.93 -15.59 2.48
C LYS A 195 1.65 -15.03 3.87
N TYR A 196 1.78 -13.72 4.04
CA TYR A 196 1.52 -13.04 5.30
C TYR A 196 0.03 -13.05 5.62
N LEU A 197 -0.85 -12.79 4.65
CA LEU A 197 -2.28 -12.97 4.87
C LEU A 197 -2.57 -14.42 5.28
N GLU A 198 -2.09 -15.41 4.52
CA GLU A 198 -2.28 -16.84 4.78
C GLU A 198 -1.83 -17.28 6.18
N SER A 199 -0.86 -16.62 6.79
CA SER A 199 -0.42 -16.95 8.14
C SER A 199 -1.50 -16.70 9.21
N TYR A 200 -2.48 -15.83 8.94
CA TYR A 200 -3.65 -15.62 9.81
C TYR A 200 -4.61 -16.81 9.83
N ARG A 201 -4.40 -17.87 9.05
CA ARG A 201 -5.10 -19.15 9.27
C ARG A 201 -4.80 -19.72 10.66
N ARG A 202 -3.67 -19.35 11.28
CA ARG A 202 -3.25 -19.74 12.64
C ARG A 202 -3.43 -18.61 13.66
N TYR A 203 -4.35 -17.69 13.39
CA TYR A 203 -4.60 -16.52 14.22
C TYR A 203 -4.84 -16.87 15.70
N LEU A 204 -4.11 -16.22 16.60
CA LEU A 204 -4.27 -16.34 18.05
C LEU A 204 -4.80 -15.03 18.64
N PRO A 205 -6.09 -14.96 19.06
CA PRO A 205 -6.73 -13.70 19.43
C PRO A 205 -6.13 -12.93 20.61
N ARG A 206 -5.30 -13.57 21.44
CA ARG A 206 -4.67 -12.96 22.63
C ARG A 206 -3.22 -12.57 22.41
N GLU A 207 -2.63 -12.96 21.27
CA GLU A 207 -1.21 -12.86 21.02
C GLU A 207 -0.94 -11.87 19.88
N TRP A 208 -0.87 -10.58 20.20
CA TRP A 208 -0.80 -9.56 19.16
C TRP A 208 0.46 -9.64 18.31
N TYR A 209 1.61 -9.52 18.94
CA TYR A 209 2.89 -9.53 18.23
C TYR A 209 3.19 -10.89 17.59
N TYR A 210 2.62 -11.96 18.14
CA TYR A 210 2.70 -13.29 17.53
C TYR A 210 2.12 -13.29 16.11
N ASN A 211 0.90 -12.78 15.94
CA ASN A 211 0.23 -12.78 14.64
C ASN A 211 0.90 -11.83 13.64
N GLY A 212 1.20 -10.60 14.08
CA GLY A 212 1.64 -9.52 13.21
C GLY A 212 3.14 -9.50 12.91
N GLY A 213 3.97 -10.19 13.71
CA GLY A 213 5.42 -10.15 13.61
C GLY A 213 6.07 -11.53 13.63
N GLN A 214 5.83 -12.30 14.69
CA GLN A 214 6.53 -13.56 14.92
C GLN A 214 6.25 -14.62 13.85
N VAL A 215 4.98 -14.96 13.65
CA VAL A 215 4.54 -16.01 12.73
C VAL A 215 5.07 -15.80 11.31
N PRO A 216 4.84 -14.64 10.65
CA PRO A 216 5.41 -14.38 9.33
C PRO A 216 6.95 -14.37 9.32
N THR A 217 7.62 -13.91 10.39
CA THR A 217 9.07 -14.04 10.46
C THR A 217 9.50 -15.50 10.45
N GLU A 218 8.99 -16.34 11.35
CA GLU A 218 9.41 -17.74 11.50
C GLU A 218 9.00 -18.62 10.30
N GLN A 219 7.81 -18.38 9.74
CA GLN A 219 7.23 -19.25 8.71
C GLN A 219 7.58 -18.81 7.29
N ILE A 220 7.90 -17.53 7.08
CA ILE A 220 8.16 -16.97 5.76
C ILE A 220 9.60 -16.48 5.67
N LEU A 221 9.97 -15.51 6.52
CA LEU A 221 11.25 -14.82 6.38
C LEU A 221 12.46 -15.70 6.75
N MET A 222 12.41 -16.45 7.85
CA MET A 222 13.51 -17.32 8.24
C MET A 222 13.72 -18.50 7.27
N ARG A 223 12.67 -18.89 6.54
CA ARG A 223 12.74 -19.99 5.55
C ARG A 223 13.22 -19.53 4.18
N SER A 224 12.92 -18.28 3.81
CA SER A 224 13.14 -17.72 2.47
C SER A 224 13.47 -16.21 2.52
N PRO A 225 14.50 -15.77 3.25
CA PRO A 225 14.66 -14.36 3.68
C PRO A 225 14.78 -13.37 2.52
N HIS A 226 15.51 -13.72 1.47
CA HIS A 226 15.77 -12.84 0.33
C HIS A 226 14.96 -13.23 -0.92
N GLN A 227 14.09 -14.23 -0.82
CA GLN A 227 13.27 -14.63 -1.95
C GLN A 227 12.00 -13.80 -2.05
N VAL A 228 11.49 -13.26 -0.94
CA VAL A 228 10.17 -12.61 -0.92
C VAL A 228 10.19 -11.17 -0.40
N VAL A 229 11.26 -10.73 0.26
CA VAL A 229 11.39 -9.35 0.77
C VAL A 229 12.83 -8.84 0.70
N HIS A 230 12.98 -7.53 0.66
CA HIS A 230 14.19 -6.80 1.02
C HIS A 230 14.11 -6.40 2.50
N PRO A 231 14.98 -6.93 3.38
CA PRO A 231 15.01 -6.54 4.79
C PRO A 231 15.68 -5.17 4.96
N GLU A 232 15.02 -4.25 5.67
CA GLU A 232 15.59 -2.93 5.97
C GLU A 232 15.57 -2.63 7.48
N GLN A 233 16.59 -1.91 7.95
CA GLN A 233 16.55 -1.21 9.23
C GLN A 233 16.22 0.25 8.95
N PHE A 234 14.95 0.64 9.04
CA PHE A 234 14.51 1.99 8.68
C PHE A 234 14.99 3.12 9.63
N ARG A 235 16.03 2.89 10.44
CA ARG A 235 16.55 3.73 11.52
C ARG A 235 16.87 5.19 11.13
N HIS A 236 17.03 5.47 9.84
CA HIS A 236 17.32 6.81 9.32
C HIS A 236 16.23 7.39 8.41
N SER A 237 15.22 6.58 8.05
CA SER A 237 14.20 6.96 7.07
C SER A 237 12.84 7.20 7.69
N VAL A 238 12.50 6.51 8.79
CA VAL A 238 11.27 6.73 9.54
C VAL A 238 11.52 6.64 11.05
N TYR A 239 10.63 7.24 11.83
CA TYR A 239 10.69 7.25 13.30
C TYR A 239 9.28 7.03 13.88
N GLN A 240 9.15 6.12 14.85
CA GLN A 240 7.89 5.90 15.56
C GLN A 240 7.79 6.85 16.76
N VAL A 241 6.69 7.59 16.86
CA VAL A 241 6.41 8.50 17.96
C VAL A 241 5.60 7.76 19.03
N TRP A 242 6.19 7.60 20.22
CA TRP A 242 5.56 6.98 21.39
C TRP A 242 4.67 7.94 22.15
#